data_AF-A0A1L5YNE7-F1
#
_entry.id   AF-A0A1L5YNE7-F1
#
_cell.length_a   1.000
_cell.length_b   1.000
_cell.length_c   1.000
_cell.angle_alpha   90.00
_cell.angle_beta   90.00
_cell.angle_gamma   90.00
#
_symmetry.space_group_name_H-M   'P 1'
#
loop_
_entity.id
_entity.type
_entity.pdbx_description
1 polymer ?
#
loop_
_entity_poly.entity_id
_entity_poly.type
_entity_poly.pdbx_seq_one_letter_code
_entity_poly.pdbx_strand_id
1 'polypeptide(L)'
;YTHNWPYYPEVGNNPTPDTVLWSVISVLVLFLGIGLVLYAHGQMKVIYPDPFPDTGKFLTTGDLETGVVRATQPETYKFFALAMALFGLQILAGILCATDFVRPFGIYLGDFIPFSVARSYHTLFQIFWFFMCWVGYTIFFLPRLAPLPPGQRGLINLLFWLCMIVGAGALVGIYLGQKGIVTGEAAYWVGSQGWEFMELGRLFQILLLAAFALWIFIIYRAVKPWLTRKNLW
;
A
#
# COMPACT_ATOMS: atom_id res chain seq x y z
N TYR A 1 -27.75 -18.58 -2.36
CA TYR A 1 -26.87 -17.87 -1.40
C TYR A 1 -25.58 -17.35 -2.02
N THR A 2 -24.93 -18.09 -2.94
CA THR A 2 -23.63 -17.71 -3.55
C THR A 2 -23.67 -17.62 -5.08
N HIS A 3 -24.84 -17.38 -5.69
CA HIS A 3 -25.02 -17.29 -7.15
C HIS A 3 -24.42 -18.50 -7.92
N ASN A 4 -24.75 -19.72 -7.51
CA ASN A 4 -24.27 -20.98 -8.11
C ASN A 4 -22.74 -21.19 -8.10
N TRP A 5 -22.01 -20.47 -7.24
CA TRP A 5 -20.59 -20.75 -6.98
C TRP A 5 -20.42 -21.76 -5.85
N PRO A 6 -19.46 -22.71 -5.93
CA PRO A 6 -18.48 -22.92 -7.02
C PRO A 6 -19.06 -23.69 -8.21
N TYR A 7 -18.37 -23.64 -9.37
CA TYR A 7 -18.72 -24.42 -10.55
C TYR A 7 -18.73 -25.91 -10.23
N TYR A 8 -19.91 -26.53 -10.28
CA TYR A 8 -20.08 -27.95 -10.01
C TYR A 8 -21.32 -28.50 -10.74
N PRO A 9 -21.17 -28.94 -12.01
CA PRO A 9 -22.30 -29.34 -12.85
C PRO A 9 -23.14 -30.48 -12.29
N GLU A 10 -22.53 -31.39 -11.53
CA GLU A 10 -23.19 -32.57 -10.95
C GLU A 10 -24.31 -32.20 -9.96
N VAL A 11 -24.21 -31.05 -9.30
CA VAL A 11 -25.26 -30.50 -8.41
C VAL A 11 -26.06 -29.38 -9.07
N GLY A 12 -25.90 -29.18 -10.38
CA GLY A 12 -26.58 -28.15 -11.15
C GLY A 12 -25.97 -26.75 -11.07
N ASN A 13 -24.79 -26.59 -10.43
CA ASN A 13 -24.12 -25.30 -10.36
C ASN A 13 -23.51 -24.91 -11.71
N ASN A 14 -24.24 -24.09 -12.45
CA ASN A 14 -23.82 -23.46 -13.69
C ASN A 14 -23.98 -21.93 -13.59
N PRO A 15 -23.26 -21.15 -14.42
CA PRO A 15 -23.43 -19.70 -14.48
C PRO A 15 -24.90 -19.33 -14.68
N THR A 16 -25.42 -18.40 -13.87
CA THR A 16 -26.80 -17.96 -14.01
C THR A 16 -26.96 -17.06 -15.23
N PRO A 17 -28.18 -16.94 -15.80
CA PRO A 17 -28.44 -15.99 -16.88
C PRO A 17 -28.02 -14.55 -16.54
N ASP A 18 -28.22 -14.13 -15.29
CA ASP A 18 -27.81 -12.82 -14.79
C ASP A 18 -26.29 -12.62 -14.85
N THR A 19 -25.49 -13.63 -14.47
CA THR A 19 -24.02 -13.57 -14.55
C THR A 19 -23.57 -13.35 -15.99
N VAL A 20 -24.18 -14.02 -16.96
CA VAL A 20 -23.86 -13.85 -18.39
C VAL A 20 -24.27 -12.47 -18.88
N LEU A 21 -25.50 -12.03 -18.57
CA LEU A 21 -26.03 -10.72 -18.97
C LEU A 21 -25.15 -9.57 -18.47
N TRP A 22 -24.85 -9.55 -17.17
CA TRP A 22 -24.03 -8.48 -16.57
C TRP A 22 -22.59 -8.50 -17.07
N SER A 23 -22.04 -9.67 -17.41
CA SER A 23 -20.72 -9.77 -18.04
C SER A 23 -20.70 -9.04 -19.39
N VAL A 24 -21.68 -9.28 -20.26
CA VAL A 24 -21.78 -8.60 -21.57
C VAL A 24 -22.03 -7.11 -21.40
N ILE A 25 -22.97 -6.71 -20.53
CA ILE A 25 -23.27 -5.30 -20.26
C ILE A 25 -22.02 -4.57 -19.74
N SER A 26 -21.26 -5.16 -18.82
CA SER A 26 -20.07 -4.54 -18.25
C SER A 26 -19.01 -4.19 -19.29
N VAL A 27 -18.80 -5.06 -20.28
CA VAL A 27 -17.86 -4.84 -21.39
C VAL A 27 -18.35 -3.69 -22.28
N LEU A 28 -19.65 -3.66 -22.62
CA LEU A 28 -20.22 -2.58 -23.43
C LEU A 28 -20.13 -1.23 -22.71
N VAL A 29 -20.44 -1.19 -21.42
CA VAL A 29 -20.33 0.01 -20.59
C VAL A 29 -18.87 0.47 -20.49
N LEU A 30 -17.91 -0.45 -20.38
CA LEU A 30 -16.48 -0.13 -20.37
C LEU A 30 -16.05 0.56 -21.68
N PHE A 31 -16.44 0.00 -22.84
CA PHE A 31 -16.12 0.62 -24.14
C PHE A 31 -16.75 2.00 -24.30
N LEU A 32 -18.02 2.15 -23.92
CA LEU A 32 -18.71 3.44 -23.97
C LEU A 32 -18.02 4.45 -23.04
N GLY A 33 -17.65 4.02 -21.82
CA GLY A 33 -16.95 4.85 -20.84
C GLY A 33 -15.58 5.30 -21.35
N ILE A 34 -14.78 4.40 -21.93
CA ILE A 34 -13.50 4.76 -22.57
C ILE A 34 -13.73 5.77 -23.69
N GLY A 35 -14.70 5.53 -24.57
CA GLY A 35 -15.01 6.44 -25.68
C GLY A 35 -15.42 7.83 -25.19
N LEU A 36 -16.27 7.91 -24.17
CA LEU A 36 -16.71 9.18 -23.56
C LEU A 36 -15.53 9.93 -22.94
N VAL A 37 -14.68 9.26 -22.17
CA VAL A 37 -13.50 9.87 -21.53
C VAL A 37 -12.52 10.38 -22.58
N LEU A 38 -12.25 9.60 -23.63
CA LEU A 38 -11.37 10.02 -24.72
C LEU A 38 -11.94 11.21 -25.50
N TYR A 39 -13.25 11.21 -25.77
CA TYR A 39 -13.93 12.33 -26.41
C TYR A 39 -13.84 13.60 -25.56
N ALA A 40 -14.18 13.51 -24.27
CA ALA A 40 -14.12 14.64 -23.35
C ALA A 40 -12.70 15.18 -23.21
N HIS A 41 -11.70 14.30 -23.06
CA HIS A 41 -10.29 14.69 -23.02
C HIS A 41 -9.84 15.38 -24.31
N GLY A 42 -10.28 14.88 -25.47
CA GLY A 42 -10.04 15.51 -26.76
C GLY A 42 -10.61 16.93 -26.85
N GLN A 43 -11.85 17.14 -26.39
CA GLN A 43 -12.47 18.47 -26.35
C GLN A 43 -11.75 19.41 -25.36
N MET A 44 -11.36 18.91 -24.18
CA MET A 44 -10.66 19.71 -23.17
C MET A 44 -9.30 20.21 -23.66
N LYS A 45 -8.55 19.39 -24.44
CA LYS A 45 -7.31 19.82 -25.08
C LYS A 45 -7.48 20.95 -26.09
N VAL A 46 -8.66 21.03 -26.73
CA VAL A 46 -8.97 22.12 -27.69
C VAL A 46 -9.33 23.41 -26.95
N ILE A 47 -10.01 23.29 -25.80
CA ILE A 47 -10.52 24.45 -25.03
C ILE A 47 -9.44 25.05 -24.12
N TYR A 48 -8.62 24.20 -23.48
CA TYR A 48 -7.56 24.61 -22.56
C TYR A 48 -6.20 24.23 -23.16
N PRO A 49 -5.45 25.19 -23.72
CA PRO A 49 -4.07 24.97 -24.13
C PRO A 49 -3.23 24.47 -22.95
N ASP A 50 -2.16 23.74 -23.26
CA ASP A 50 -1.31 23.11 -22.26
C ASP A 50 -0.77 24.17 -21.26
N PRO A 51 -1.05 24.04 -19.95
CA PRO A 51 -0.59 25.02 -18.95
C PRO A 51 0.93 25.04 -18.80
N PHE A 52 1.61 23.99 -19.27
CA PHE A 52 3.06 23.88 -19.29
C PHE A 52 3.52 23.71 -20.74
N PRO A 53 3.64 24.81 -21.51
CA PRO A 53 4.16 24.72 -22.87
C PRO A 53 5.55 24.09 -22.83
N ASP A 54 5.80 23.15 -23.73
CA ASP A 54 7.09 22.47 -23.82
C ASP A 54 8.18 23.50 -24.12
N THR A 55 8.93 23.87 -23.08
CA THR A 55 10.00 24.87 -23.16
C THR A 55 11.30 24.23 -23.62
N GLY A 56 11.33 22.92 -23.92
CA GLY A 56 12.53 22.17 -24.28
C GLY A 56 13.57 22.08 -23.17
N LYS A 57 13.26 22.58 -21.97
CA LYS A 57 14.11 22.51 -20.78
C LYS A 57 13.69 21.32 -19.93
N PHE A 58 14.40 20.21 -20.12
CA PHE A 58 14.40 19.13 -19.14
C PHE A 58 15.11 19.63 -17.87
N LEU A 59 14.61 19.24 -16.69
CA LEU A 59 15.32 19.46 -15.43
C LEU A 59 16.73 18.84 -15.56
N THR A 60 17.76 19.67 -15.58
CA THR A 60 19.14 19.20 -15.73
C THR A 60 19.68 18.73 -14.37
N THR A 61 20.69 17.87 -14.38
CA THR A 61 21.35 17.40 -13.16
C THR A 61 21.86 18.58 -12.30
N GLY A 62 22.30 19.68 -12.93
CA GLY A 62 22.72 20.90 -12.23
C GLY A 62 21.58 21.64 -11.51
N ASP A 63 20.36 21.58 -12.02
CA ASP A 63 19.17 22.17 -11.36
C ASP A 63 18.76 21.34 -10.11
N LEU A 64 19.10 20.05 -10.08
CA LEU A 64 18.88 19.16 -8.95
C LEU A 64 19.99 19.26 -7.90
N GLU A 65 21.25 19.38 -8.32
CA GLU A 65 22.44 19.48 -7.46
C GLU A 65 22.53 20.80 -6.71
N THR A 66 21.91 21.87 -7.22
CA THR A 66 21.77 23.16 -6.52
C THR A 66 20.66 23.17 -5.47
N GLY A 67 19.87 22.09 -5.39
CA GLY A 67 18.77 21.95 -4.44
C GLY A 67 19.26 21.73 -3.00
N VAL A 68 18.91 22.65 -2.09
CA VAL A 68 19.20 22.50 -0.65
C VAL A 68 18.27 21.45 -0.02
N VAL A 69 18.85 20.44 0.62
CA VAL A 69 18.11 19.46 1.41
C VAL A 69 17.52 20.14 2.64
N ARG A 70 16.19 20.13 2.75
CA ARG A 70 15.46 20.78 3.86
C ARG A 70 15.45 19.88 5.09
N ALA A 71 15.44 20.48 6.28
CA ALA A 71 15.73 19.80 7.56
C ALA A 71 14.90 18.53 7.87
N THR A 72 13.68 18.38 7.35
CA THR A 72 12.84 17.18 7.57
C THR A 72 12.96 16.11 6.49
N GLN A 73 13.57 16.41 5.35
CA GLN A 73 13.75 15.45 4.25
C GLN A 73 14.67 14.28 4.62
N PRO A 74 15.77 14.47 5.37
CA PRO A 74 16.60 13.35 5.81
C PRO A 74 15.85 12.35 6.70
N GLU A 75 14.82 12.80 7.43
CA GLU A 75 14.03 11.91 8.29
C GLU A 75 13.18 10.94 7.48
N THR A 76 12.81 11.28 6.24
CA THR A 76 12.04 10.39 5.37
C THR A 76 12.88 9.26 4.78
N TYR A 77 14.22 9.38 4.79
CA TYR A 77 15.11 8.34 4.25
C TYR A 77 14.95 7.01 4.97
N LYS A 78 14.65 7.03 6.27
CA LYS A 78 14.39 5.82 7.07
C LYS A 78 13.17 5.05 6.56
N PHE A 79 12.12 5.75 6.09
CA PHE A 79 10.94 5.12 5.52
C PHE A 79 11.27 4.41 4.19
N PHE A 80 12.06 5.05 3.32
CA PHE A 80 12.49 4.44 2.07
C PHE A 80 13.44 3.27 2.29
N ALA A 81 14.37 3.38 3.25
CA ALA A 81 15.25 2.28 3.62
C ALA A 81 14.46 1.08 4.15
N LEU A 82 13.48 1.31 5.03
CA LEU A 82 12.57 0.28 5.52
C LEU A 82 11.75 -0.34 4.37
N ALA A 83 11.23 0.48 3.46
CA ALA A 83 10.48 0.00 2.31
C ALA A 83 11.33 -0.91 1.41
N MET A 84 12.58 -0.53 1.12
CA MET A 84 13.50 -1.37 0.34
C MET A 84 13.81 -2.70 1.02
N ALA A 85 14.02 -2.69 2.34
CA ALA A 85 14.23 -3.93 3.09
C ALA A 85 13.00 -4.85 3.03
N LEU A 86 11.80 -4.30 3.25
CA LEU A 86 10.56 -5.05 3.20
C LEU A 86 10.19 -5.52 1.79
N PHE A 87 10.53 -4.76 0.76
CA PHE A 87 10.40 -5.17 -0.63
C PHE A 87 11.30 -6.39 -0.92
N GLY A 88 12.55 -6.37 -0.46
CA GLY A 88 13.44 -7.53 -0.54
C GLY A 88 12.86 -8.76 0.19
N LEU A 89 12.37 -8.57 1.41
CA LEU A 89 11.72 -9.64 2.18
C LEU A 89 10.44 -10.17 1.51
N GLN A 90 9.66 -9.31 0.84
CA GLN A 90 8.47 -9.69 0.07
C GLN A 90 8.82 -10.59 -1.11
N ILE A 91 9.88 -10.26 -1.86
CA ILE A 91 10.38 -11.09 -2.96
C ILE A 91 10.84 -12.44 -2.41
N LEU A 92 11.62 -12.45 -1.33
CA LEU A 92 12.09 -13.70 -0.70
C LEU A 92 10.91 -14.57 -0.24
N ALA A 93 9.90 -13.99 0.40
CA ALA A 93 8.68 -14.70 0.78
C ALA A 93 7.95 -15.30 -0.44
N GLY A 94 7.90 -14.58 -1.56
CA GLY A 94 7.34 -15.08 -2.82
C GLY A 94 8.13 -16.24 -3.41
N ILE A 95 9.46 -16.15 -3.41
CA ILE A 95 10.35 -17.24 -3.82
C ILE A 95 10.12 -18.48 -2.94
N LEU A 96 10.03 -18.32 -1.62
CA LEU A 96 9.74 -19.42 -0.69
C LEU A 96 8.40 -20.10 -1.00
N CYS A 97 7.34 -19.32 -1.24
CA CYS A 97 6.03 -19.87 -1.62
C CYS A 97 6.10 -20.69 -2.91
N ALA A 98 6.74 -20.16 -3.96
CA ALA A 98 6.89 -20.87 -5.23
C ALA A 98 7.76 -22.14 -5.08
N THR A 99 8.81 -22.06 -4.27
CA THR A 99 9.71 -23.20 -4.00
C THR A 99 9.00 -24.33 -3.27
N ASP A 100 8.10 -24.03 -2.32
CA ASP A 100 7.34 -25.06 -1.59
C ASP A 100 6.34 -25.83 -2.49
N PHE A 101 5.86 -25.20 -3.57
CA PHE A 101 5.07 -25.88 -4.60
C PHE A 101 5.89 -26.79 -5.50
N VAL A 102 7.07 -26.33 -5.94
CA VAL A 102 7.94 -27.08 -6.87
C VAL A 102 8.74 -28.17 -6.15
N ARG A 103 9.11 -27.96 -4.87
CA ARG A 103 9.90 -28.85 -4.01
C ARG A 103 11.19 -29.34 -4.67
N PRO A 104 12.10 -28.41 -5.04
CA PRO A 104 13.38 -28.81 -5.64
C PRO A 104 14.14 -29.72 -4.67
N PHE A 105 14.68 -30.82 -5.21
CA PHE A 105 15.42 -31.83 -4.44
C PHE A 105 14.63 -32.50 -3.29
N GLY A 106 13.29 -32.39 -3.28
CA GLY A 106 12.44 -32.96 -2.24
C GLY A 106 12.51 -32.25 -0.89
N ILE A 107 13.10 -31.06 -0.82
CA ILE A 107 13.22 -30.28 0.42
C ILE A 107 11.85 -29.67 0.75
N TYR A 108 11.34 -29.95 1.96
CA TYR A 108 10.12 -29.34 2.49
C TYR A 108 10.47 -28.13 3.37
N LEU A 109 10.12 -26.93 2.91
CA LEU A 109 10.40 -25.68 3.62
C LEU A 109 9.39 -25.41 4.75
N GLY A 110 8.25 -26.09 4.72
CA GLY A 110 7.14 -25.92 5.66
C GLY A 110 7.49 -26.21 7.12
N ASP A 111 8.55 -26.97 7.40
CA ASP A 111 9.03 -27.23 8.77
C ASP A 111 9.58 -25.97 9.45
N PHE A 112 10.17 -25.06 8.68
CA PHE A 112 10.71 -23.80 9.19
C PHE A 112 9.68 -22.66 9.11
N ILE A 113 9.14 -22.44 7.92
CA ILE A 113 8.14 -21.42 7.63
C ILE A 113 7.00 -22.09 6.86
N PRO A 114 5.84 -22.33 7.51
CA PRO A 114 4.67 -22.88 6.84
C PRO A 114 4.26 -22.03 5.64
N PHE A 115 3.73 -22.68 4.61
CA PHE A 115 3.24 -21.98 3.41
C PHE A 115 2.27 -20.84 3.73
N SER A 116 1.36 -21.05 4.69
CA SER A 116 0.43 -20.02 5.15
C SER A 116 1.14 -18.75 5.65
N VAL A 117 2.24 -18.92 6.39
CA VAL A 117 3.03 -17.82 6.96
C VAL A 117 3.80 -17.11 5.86
N ALA A 118 4.48 -17.86 4.99
CA ALA A 118 5.21 -17.29 3.87
C ALA A 118 4.29 -16.48 2.94
N ARG A 119 3.10 -17.01 2.66
CA ARG A 119 2.06 -16.34 1.88
C ARG A 119 1.62 -15.05 2.55
N SER A 120 1.31 -15.09 3.85
CA SER A 120 0.89 -13.91 4.60
C SER A 120 1.98 -12.85 4.70
N TYR A 121 3.25 -13.22 4.79
CA TYR A 121 4.36 -12.27 4.70
C TYR A 121 4.47 -11.64 3.32
N HIS A 122 4.31 -12.43 2.25
CA HIS A 122 4.36 -11.92 0.89
C HIS A 122 3.27 -10.86 0.62
N THR A 123 2.02 -11.14 1.00
CA THR A 123 0.89 -10.20 0.82
C THR A 123 1.00 -8.98 1.74
N LEU A 124 1.33 -9.20 3.02
CA LEU A 124 1.44 -8.10 3.98
C LEU A 124 2.58 -7.16 3.63
N PHE A 125 3.78 -7.68 3.35
CA PHE A 125 4.92 -6.83 3.02
C PHE A 125 4.65 -6.04 1.74
N GLN A 126 3.98 -6.64 0.75
CA GLN A 126 3.58 -5.95 -0.49
C GLN A 126 2.78 -4.67 -0.21
N ILE A 127 1.80 -4.76 0.68
CA ILE A 127 1.01 -3.60 1.10
C ILE A 127 1.88 -2.63 1.90
N PHE A 128 2.64 -3.15 2.87
CA PHE A 128 3.33 -2.33 3.84
C PHE A 128 4.47 -1.49 3.24
N TRP A 129 5.36 -2.08 2.43
CA TRP A 129 6.48 -1.34 1.82
C TRP A 129 5.98 -0.26 0.86
N PHE A 130 4.91 -0.56 0.10
CA PHE A 130 4.27 0.40 -0.80
C PHE A 130 3.75 1.61 -0.03
N PHE A 131 3.04 1.39 1.08
CA PHE A 131 2.58 2.48 1.94
C PHE A 131 3.73 3.26 2.57
N MET A 132 4.83 2.62 2.97
CA MET A 132 6.00 3.33 3.50
C MET A 132 6.62 4.28 2.47
N CYS A 133 6.66 3.88 1.19
CA CYS A 133 7.09 4.75 0.09
C CYS A 133 6.17 5.97 -0.05
N TRP A 134 4.85 5.80 -0.02
CA TRP A 134 3.89 6.90 -0.11
C TRP A 134 3.95 7.86 1.08
N VAL A 135 4.08 7.32 2.29
CA VAL A 135 4.27 8.11 3.52
C VAL A 135 5.56 8.91 3.43
N GLY A 136 6.67 8.27 3.06
CA GLY A 136 7.96 8.92 2.87
C GLY A 136 7.91 10.02 1.81
N TYR A 137 7.31 9.73 0.65
CA TYR A 137 7.17 10.66 -0.47
C TYR A 137 6.38 11.90 -0.08
N THR A 138 5.18 11.72 0.47
CA THR A 138 4.31 12.86 0.83
C THR A 138 4.98 13.78 1.84
N ILE A 139 5.64 13.24 2.87
CA ILE A 139 6.37 14.01 3.87
C ILE A 139 7.60 14.71 3.26
N PHE A 140 8.31 14.04 2.34
CA PHE A 140 9.49 14.61 1.67
C PHE A 140 9.16 15.87 0.85
N PHE A 141 7.94 15.95 0.31
CA PHE A 141 7.45 17.10 -0.45
C PHE A 141 6.88 18.24 0.40
N LEU A 142 6.44 17.99 1.63
CA LEU A 142 5.83 19.03 2.49
C LEU A 142 6.65 20.34 2.60
N PRO A 143 7.98 20.30 2.79
CA PRO A 143 8.79 21.51 2.92
C PRO A 143 8.86 22.36 1.65
N ARG A 144 8.50 21.80 0.48
CA ARG A 144 8.44 22.52 -0.79
C ARG A 144 7.12 23.31 -0.94
N LEU A 145 6.07 22.88 -0.25
CA LEU A 145 4.75 23.53 -0.33
C LEU A 145 4.62 24.71 0.63
N ALA A 146 5.11 24.55 1.86
CA ALA A 146 4.95 25.54 2.92
C ALA A 146 6.10 25.47 3.95
N PRO A 147 6.37 26.57 4.67
CA PRO A 147 7.24 26.53 5.84
C PRO A 147 6.65 25.57 6.88
N LEU A 148 7.49 24.68 7.39
CA LEU A 148 7.04 23.65 8.32
C LEU A 148 6.86 24.19 9.75
N PRO A 149 5.79 23.79 10.46
CA PRO A 149 5.59 24.18 11.85
C PRO A 149 6.55 23.43 12.79
N PRO A 150 6.82 23.98 14.00
CA PRO A 150 7.72 23.36 14.97
C PRO A 150 7.21 21.98 15.42
N GLY A 151 8.13 21.07 15.73
CA GLY A 151 7.83 19.70 16.18
C GLY A 151 7.54 18.69 15.07
N GLN A 152 7.54 19.09 13.79
CA GLN A 152 7.36 18.18 12.64
C GLN A 152 8.32 16.99 12.67
N ARG A 153 9.61 17.21 12.94
CA ARG A 153 10.62 16.15 13.06
C ARG A 153 10.26 15.10 14.11
N GLY A 154 9.72 15.52 15.24
CA GLY A 154 9.28 14.61 16.31
C GLY A 154 8.11 13.74 15.87
N LEU A 155 7.12 14.33 15.20
CA LEU A 155 5.96 13.60 14.69
C LEU A 155 6.34 12.59 13.58
N ILE A 156 7.25 12.97 12.68
CA ILE A 156 7.76 12.06 11.63
C ILE A 156 8.48 10.86 12.26
N ASN A 157 9.31 11.09 13.27
CA ASN A 157 9.98 10.00 13.99
C ASN A 157 9.02 9.12 14.78
N LEU A 158 8.02 9.72 15.43
CA LEU A 158 6.96 8.96 16.11
C LEU A 158 6.19 8.07 15.12
N LEU A 159 5.82 8.62 13.95
CA LEU A 159 5.18 7.88 12.88
C LEU A 159 6.04 6.69 12.43
N PHE A 160 7.33 6.92 12.20
CA PHE A 160 8.27 5.87 11.81
C PHE A 160 8.30 4.73 12.85
N TRP A 161 8.39 5.08 14.14
CA TRP A 161 8.41 4.07 15.21
C TRP A 161 7.09 3.31 15.33
N LEU A 162 5.94 3.97 15.15
CA LEU A 162 4.65 3.30 15.10
C LEU A 162 4.61 2.28 13.95
N CYS A 163 5.08 2.65 12.75
CA CYS A 163 5.18 1.73 11.62
C CYS A 163 6.12 0.56 11.93
N MET A 164 7.28 0.80 12.55
CA MET A 164 8.20 -0.26 12.97
C MET A 164 7.56 -1.24 13.95
N ILE A 165 6.83 -0.73 14.95
CA ILE A 165 6.12 -1.56 15.93
C ILE A 165 5.04 -2.40 15.24
N VAL A 166 4.28 -1.82 14.32
CA VAL A 166 3.26 -2.55 13.53
C VAL A 166 3.90 -3.62 12.66
N GLY A 167 4.96 -3.30 11.93
CA GLY A 167 5.65 -4.24 11.04
C GLY A 167 6.28 -5.40 11.80
N ALA A 168 7.02 -5.12 12.88
CA ALA A 168 7.64 -6.15 13.72
C ALA A 168 6.57 -6.98 14.45
N GLY A 169 5.54 -6.32 14.96
CA GLY A 169 4.41 -6.96 15.63
C GLY A 169 3.63 -7.89 14.71
N ALA A 170 3.38 -7.48 13.46
CA ALA A 170 2.74 -8.32 12.47
C ALA A 170 3.63 -9.51 12.05
N LEU A 171 4.94 -9.29 11.90
CA LEU A 171 5.88 -10.36 11.57
C LEU A 171 5.86 -11.46 12.65
N VAL A 172 6.04 -11.08 13.91
CA VAL A 172 6.05 -12.02 15.04
C VAL A 172 4.65 -12.60 15.27
N GLY A 173 3.62 -11.76 15.29
CA GLY A 173 2.24 -12.16 15.54
C GLY A 173 1.69 -13.17 14.54
N ILE A 174 1.94 -12.95 13.25
CA ILE A 174 1.49 -13.88 12.19
C ILE A 174 2.18 -15.24 12.35
N TYR A 175 3.50 -15.27 12.59
CA TYR A 175 4.22 -16.52 12.80
C TYR A 175 3.66 -17.29 14.00
N LEU A 176 3.54 -16.62 15.15
CA LEU A 176 3.07 -17.24 16.39
C LEU A 176 1.61 -17.71 16.29
N GLY A 177 0.74 -16.92 15.65
CA GLY A 177 -0.67 -17.23 15.48
C GLY A 177 -0.90 -18.40 14.51
N GLN A 178 -0.27 -18.37 13.34
CA GLN A 178 -0.49 -19.41 12.33
C GLN A 178 0.22 -20.73 12.65
N LYS A 179 1.32 -20.71 13.42
CA LYS A 179 1.94 -21.94 13.94
C LYS A 179 1.18 -22.54 15.14
N GLY A 180 0.13 -21.87 15.62
CA GLY A 180 -0.65 -22.30 16.78
C GLY A 180 0.09 -22.19 18.11
N ILE A 181 1.18 -21.41 18.19
CA ILE A 181 1.87 -21.13 19.46
C ILE A 181 1.01 -20.23 20.35
N VAL A 182 0.37 -19.23 19.74
CA VAL A 182 -0.59 -18.34 20.39
C VAL A 182 -1.98 -18.69 19.87
N THR A 183 -2.93 -18.98 20.77
CA THR A 183 -4.29 -19.41 20.44
C THR A 183 -5.34 -18.61 21.21
N GLY A 184 -6.61 -18.77 20.83
CA GLY A 184 -7.74 -18.10 21.50
C GLY A 184 -7.73 -16.58 21.33
N GLU A 185 -8.13 -15.86 22.38
CA GLU A 185 -8.22 -14.38 22.36
C GLU A 185 -6.86 -13.70 22.11
N ALA A 186 -5.77 -14.30 22.59
CA ALA A 186 -4.43 -13.77 22.36
C ALA A 186 -4.07 -13.78 20.86
N ALA A 187 -4.49 -14.82 20.13
CA ALA A 187 -4.26 -14.89 18.68
C ALA A 187 -5.02 -13.81 17.91
N TYR A 188 -6.23 -13.49 18.35
CA TYR A 188 -7.03 -12.41 17.77
C TYR A 188 -6.38 -11.02 17.97
N TRP A 189 -5.83 -10.75 19.16
CA TRP A 189 -5.27 -9.45 19.50
C TRP A 189 -3.85 -9.24 18.98
N VAL A 190 -2.96 -10.21 19.17
CA VAL A 190 -1.52 -10.09 18.87
C VAL A 190 -0.99 -11.15 17.90
N GLY A 191 -1.80 -12.12 17.52
CA GLY A 191 -1.43 -13.20 16.60
C GLY A 191 -1.85 -12.92 15.15
N SER A 192 -2.60 -13.86 14.56
CA SER A 192 -3.16 -13.74 13.22
C SER A 192 -4.69 -13.85 13.21
N GLN A 193 -5.35 -13.01 12.41
CA GLN A 193 -6.81 -13.06 12.22
C GLN A 193 -7.27 -14.05 11.13
N GLY A 194 -6.34 -14.55 10.31
CA GLY A 194 -6.64 -15.55 9.27
C GLY A 194 -7.32 -15.03 8.00
N TRP A 195 -7.59 -13.71 7.90
CA TRP A 195 -8.11 -13.08 6.69
C TRP A 195 -6.97 -12.60 5.81
N GLU A 196 -6.93 -13.06 4.55
CA GLU A 196 -5.94 -12.60 3.58
C GLU A 196 -6.00 -11.07 3.42
N PHE A 197 -4.83 -10.42 3.34
CA PHE A 197 -4.63 -8.97 3.36
C PHE A 197 -4.90 -8.28 4.70
N MET A 198 -5.53 -8.98 5.65
CA MET A 198 -5.82 -8.49 7.00
C MET A 198 -5.32 -9.47 8.06
N GLU A 199 -4.17 -10.09 7.84
CA GLU A 199 -3.68 -11.14 8.74
C GLU A 199 -3.21 -10.63 10.10
N LEU A 200 -2.87 -9.35 10.23
CA LEU A 200 -2.35 -8.77 11.47
C LEU A 200 -3.39 -8.76 12.60
N GLY A 201 -2.92 -9.05 13.82
CA GLY A 201 -3.72 -8.98 15.04
C GLY A 201 -4.40 -7.62 15.26
N ARG A 202 -5.52 -7.61 16.00
CA ARG A 202 -6.36 -6.43 16.18
C ARG A 202 -5.61 -5.24 16.79
N LEU A 203 -4.68 -5.48 17.72
CA LEU A 203 -3.86 -4.43 18.32
C LEU A 203 -3.06 -3.68 17.25
N PHE A 204 -2.42 -4.42 16.35
CA PHE A 204 -1.60 -3.84 15.28
C PHE A 204 -2.45 -3.11 14.24
N GLN A 205 -3.70 -3.54 14.01
CA GLN A 205 -4.64 -2.80 13.15
C GLN A 205 -4.99 -1.44 13.74
N ILE A 206 -5.22 -1.37 15.05
CA ILE A 206 -5.50 -0.10 15.76
C ILE A 206 -4.26 0.81 15.71
N LEU A 207 -3.07 0.25 15.96
CA LEU A 207 -1.82 1.02 15.86
C LEU A 207 -1.56 1.51 14.42
N LEU A 208 -1.86 0.69 13.42
CA LEU A 208 -1.79 1.09 12.01
C LEU A 208 -2.75 2.23 11.70
N LEU A 209 -3.99 2.16 12.19
CA LEU A 209 -4.97 3.25 12.04
C LEU A 209 -4.48 4.53 12.73
N ALA A 210 -3.91 4.42 13.94
CA ALA A 210 -3.31 5.55 14.64
C ALA A 210 -2.13 6.15 13.87
N ALA A 211 -1.29 5.32 13.24
CA ALA A 211 -0.22 5.77 12.36
C ALA A 211 -0.77 6.51 11.12
N PHE A 212 -1.81 5.99 10.47
CA PHE A 212 -2.48 6.68 9.36
C PHE A 212 -3.08 8.02 9.77
N ALA A 213 -3.77 8.08 10.91
CA ALA A 213 -4.32 9.32 11.43
C ALA A 213 -3.22 10.35 11.75
N LEU A 214 -2.11 9.90 12.35
CA LEU A 214 -0.94 10.74 12.61
C LEU A 214 -0.32 11.25 11.30
N TRP A 215 -0.21 10.40 10.28
CA TRP A 215 0.31 10.80 8.97
C TRP A 215 -0.55 11.88 8.32
N ILE A 216 -1.88 11.72 8.30
CA ILE A 216 -2.81 12.75 7.83
C ILE A 216 -2.65 14.04 8.63
N PHE A 217 -2.52 13.94 9.95
CA PHE A 217 -2.31 15.10 10.82
C PHE A 217 -0.99 15.84 10.52
N ILE A 218 0.10 15.13 10.23
CA ILE A 218 1.38 15.71 9.81
C ILE A 218 1.23 16.49 8.51
N ILE A 219 0.57 15.90 7.50
CA ILE A 219 0.30 16.55 6.21
C ILE A 219 -0.56 17.79 6.43
N TYR A 220 -1.68 17.64 7.14
CA TYR A 220 -2.60 18.74 7.44
C TYR A 220 -1.89 19.91 8.12
N ARG A 221 -1.06 19.65 9.14
CA ARG A 221 -0.30 20.71 9.82
C ARG A 221 0.65 21.47 8.89
N ALA A 222 1.28 20.77 7.94
CA ALA A 222 2.18 21.39 6.98
C ALA A 222 1.45 22.16 5.88
N VAL A 223 0.30 21.65 5.41
CA VAL A 223 -0.44 22.24 4.29
C VAL A 223 -1.41 23.33 4.74
N LYS A 224 -1.86 23.33 6.00
CA LYS A 224 -2.78 24.33 6.57
C LYS A 224 -2.38 25.79 6.30
N PRO A 225 -1.11 26.22 6.45
CA PRO A 225 -0.71 27.60 6.15
C PRO A 225 -0.83 27.96 4.66
N TRP A 226 -0.76 26.97 3.76
CA TRP A 226 -0.84 27.17 2.31
C TRP A 226 -2.29 27.16 1.78
N LEU A 227 -3.21 26.50 2.50
CA LEU A 227 -4.64 26.46 2.17
C LEU A 227 -5.29 27.82 2.39
N THR A 228 -5.39 28.60 1.31
CA THR A 228 -6.13 29.86 1.26
C THR A 228 -7.32 29.73 0.31
N ARG A 229 -8.34 30.60 0.45
CA ARG A 229 -9.49 30.64 -0.49
C ARG A 229 -9.11 30.83 -1.96
N LYS A 230 -7.88 31.29 -2.24
CA LYS A 230 -7.35 31.49 -3.59
C LYS A 230 -6.68 30.24 -4.18
N ASN A 231 -6.28 29.28 -3.34
CA ASN A 231 -5.59 28.05 -3.74
C ASN A 231 -6.49 26.81 -3.58
N LEU A 232 -7.68 26.99 -2.99
CA LEU A 232 -8.76 26.01 -3.00
C LEU A 232 -9.46 26.14 -4.36
N TRP A 233 -8.94 25.40 -5.34
CA TRP A 233 -9.38 25.32 -6.75
C TRP A 233 -8.79 26.36 -7.69
#